data_AF-A0A7X8EIM2-F1
#
_entry.id   AF-A0A7X8EIM2-F1
#
_cell.length_a   1.000
_cell.length_b   1.000
_cell.length_c   1.000
_cell.angle_alpha   90.00
_cell.angle_beta   90.00
_cell.angle_gamma   90.00
#
_symmetry.space_group_name_H-M   'P 1'
#
loop_
_entity.id
_entity.type
_entity.pdbx_description
1 polymer ?
#
loop_
_entity_poly.entity_id
_entity_poly.type
_entity_poly.pdbx_seq_one_letter_code
_entity_poly.pdbx_strand_id
1 'polypeptide(L)'
;MKQKQKIWMFGVIAFTLVFIASSVIFKIFDFEGLPSQFFGALIGVVITAIITVFLLQGQTANEEERDKSVKVFEKKQEVYHTFLEELKKIIQDGEITIVSKGKDSKLDKSVDELKDLIFQLGYLQMHTSEKTITAVLEGVAKIIQLMNDFDSTQEADKQKALPNYYSSLSEELFNIVATLKADLYKEKCQPINKDQMNAILKECDLFVETKGFNKYETQKFFWDALQNQLQERGYQIKYKDFTHDINEYYARARNRHRYYKLNFNIYSSETRSINFTVEIDNRFYFGFHRGEYKKNDELIKECVDATKAFTSNDWWYGYRHPSEKYDLDFWNLKSKGFEEIKNPRKRDAFIEGLVNEMEIYIKKFVAIAKEKNL
;
A
#
# COMPACT_ATOMS: atom_id res chain seq x y z
N MET A 1 29.43 71.04 -6.39
CA MET A 1 29.65 70.16 -5.21
C MET A 1 30.79 70.62 -4.30
N LYS A 2 32.03 70.83 -4.79
CA LYS A 2 33.20 71.18 -3.96
C LYS A 2 33.06 72.47 -3.12
N GLN A 3 32.34 73.49 -3.61
CA GLN A 3 32.20 74.77 -2.89
C GLN A 3 31.18 74.70 -1.73
N LYS A 4 30.11 73.91 -1.89
CA LYS A 4 29.08 73.70 -0.85
C LYS A 4 29.63 72.89 0.33
N GLN A 5 30.48 71.90 0.05
CA GLN A 5 31.24 71.16 1.07
C GLN A 5 32.21 72.07 1.85
N LYS A 6 32.93 72.98 1.16
CA LYS A 6 33.83 73.93 1.82
C LYS A 6 33.06 74.89 2.74
N ILE A 7 31.93 75.45 2.29
CA ILE A 7 31.10 76.36 3.10
C ILE A 7 30.55 75.64 4.33
N TRP A 8 30.06 74.40 4.19
CA TRP A 8 29.58 73.61 5.32
C TRP A 8 30.69 73.29 6.32
N MET A 9 31.89 72.93 5.83
CA MET A 9 33.07 72.69 6.66
C MET A 9 33.51 73.94 7.42
N PHE A 10 33.54 75.12 6.78
CA PHE A 10 33.84 76.38 7.46
C PHE A 10 32.78 76.74 8.51
N GLY A 11 31.50 76.46 8.23
CA GLY A 11 30.41 76.64 9.19
C GLY A 11 30.56 75.76 10.42
N VAL A 12 30.91 74.48 10.24
CA VAL A 12 31.15 73.54 11.35
C VAL A 12 32.35 73.98 12.19
N ILE A 13 33.44 74.39 11.56
CA ILE A 13 34.64 74.88 12.26
C ILE A 13 34.32 76.14 13.07
N ALA A 14 33.63 77.12 12.47
CA ALA A 14 33.25 78.35 13.15
C ALA A 14 32.32 78.08 14.35
N PHE A 15 31.34 77.20 14.19
CA PHE A 15 30.42 76.83 15.26
C PHE A 15 31.13 76.10 16.41
N THR A 16 32.07 75.20 16.08
CA THR A 16 32.88 74.48 17.07
C THR A 16 33.76 75.45 17.87
N LEU A 17 34.37 76.44 17.21
CA LEU A 17 35.15 77.48 17.86
C LEU A 17 34.31 78.35 18.79
N VAL A 18 33.12 78.76 18.36
CA VAL A 18 32.18 79.54 19.19
C VAL A 18 31.71 78.72 20.41
N PHE A 19 31.46 77.44 20.23
CA PHE A 19 31.08 76.54 21.32
C PHE A 19 32.20 76.38 22.36
N ILE A 20 33.45 76.17 21.92
CA ILE A 20 34.62 76.07 22.80
C ILE A 20 34.84 77.40 23.54
N ALA A 21 34.82 78.53 22.82
CA ALA A 21 35.00 79.86 23.40
C ALA A 21 33.92 80.18 24.45
N SER A 22 32.64 79.90 24.14
CA SER A 22 31.53 80.09 25.06
C SER A 22 31.67 79.20 26.30
N SER A 23 32.08 77.94 26.13
CA SER A 23 32.24 76.99 27.24
C SER A 23 33.33 77.42 28.24
N VAL A 24 34.40 78.07 27.76
CA VAL A 24 35.46 78.66 28.60
C VAL A 24 34.97 79.94 29.29
N ILE A 25 34.32 80.84 28.56
CA ILE A 25 33.84 82.13 29.08
C ILE A 25 32.80 81.94 30.20
N PHE A 26 31.87 81.01 30.02
CA PHE A 26 30.85 80.67 31.03
C PHE A 26 31.37 79.78 32.17
N LYS A 27 32.69 79.51 32.23
CA LYS A 27 33.35 78.63 33.22
C LYS A 27 32.68 77.25 33.37
N ILE A 28 32.16 76.72 32.27
CA ILE A 28 31.60 75.36 32.26
C ILE A 28 32.73 74.34 32.34
N PHE A 29 33.91 74.69 31.80
CA PHE A 29 35.14 73.90 31.88
C PHE A 29 36.34 74.82 32.17
N ASP A 30 37.25 74.39 33.06
CA ASP A 30 38.53 75.08 33.26
C ASP A 30 39.46 74.85 32.06
N PHE A 31 40.17 75.91 31.65
CA PHE A 31 41.03 75.89 30.45
C PHE A 31 42.11 74.80 30.51
N GLU A 32 42.62 74.50 31.71
CA GLU A 32 43.60 73.44 31.95
C GLU A 32 43.00 72.03 31.84
N GLY A 33 41.70 71.87 32.13
CA GLY A 33 40.98 70.60 32.09
C GLY A 33 40.40 70.23 30.72
N LEU A 34 40.22 71.22 29.83
CA LEU A 34 39.63 71.05 28.50
C LEU A 34 40.29 69.94 27.66
N PRO A 35 41.63 69.85 27.55
CA PRO A 35 42.27 68.78 26.79
C PRO A 35 41.89 67.39 27.33
N SER A 36 41.91 67.22 28.66
CA SER A 36 41.61 65.92 29.30
C SER A 36 40.16 65.47 29.07
N GLN A 37 39.21 66.40 29.11
CA GLN A 37 37.79 66.12 28.87
C GLN A 37 37.51 65.85 27.40
N PHE A 38 38.16 66.57 26.50
CA PHE A 38 38.07 66.32 25.05
C PHE A 38 38.65 64.95 24.69
N PHE A 39 39.82 64.59 25.24
CA PHE A 39 40.39 63.26 25.07
C PHE A 39 39.52 62.17 25.71
N GLY A 40 38.95 62.41 26.90
CA GLY A 40 38.00 61.50 27.54
C GLY A 40 36.75 61.24 26.68
N ALA A 41 36.17 62.28 26.10
CA ALA A 41 35.05 62.17 25.17
C ALA A 41 35.45 61.42 23.87
N LEU A 42 36.62 61.72 23.32
CA LEU A 42 37.12 61.08 22.10
C LEU A 42 37.42 59.60 22.32
N ILE A 43 38.03 59.23 23.45
CA ILE A 43 38.24 57.84 23.87
C ILE A 43 36.89 57.14 24.06
N GLY A 44 35.92 57.80 24.71
CA GLY A 44 34.57 57.27 24.89
C GLY A 44 33.88 56.95 23.56
N VAL A 45 33.96 57.86 22.59
CA VAL A 45 33.41 57.66 21.23
C VAL A 45 34.13 56.53 20.51
N VAL A 46 35.47 56.45 20.58
CA VAL A 46 36.25 55.38 19.94
C VAL A 46 35.93 54.01 20.55
N ILE A 47 35.89 53.90 21.88
CA ILE A 47 35.52 52.66 22.58
C ILE A 47 34.09 52.25 22.21
N THR A 48 33.15 53.20 22.21
CA THR A 48 31.75 52.93 21.83
C THR A 48 31.64 52.45 20.38
N ALA A 49 32.38 53.07 19.45
CA ALA A 49 32.44 52.64 18.06
C ALA A 49 33.03 51.22 17.92
N ILE A 50 34.09 50.90 18.67
CA ILE A 50 34.70 49.56 18.69
C ILE A 50 33.69 48.53 19.22
N ILE A 51 33.04 48.79 20.36
CA ILE A 51 32.02 47.89 20.94
C ILE A 51 30.88 47.69 19.92
N THR A 52 30.43 48.75 19.26
CA THR A 52 29.36 48.69 18.26
C THR A 52 29.76 47.81 17.07
N VAL A 53 31.00 47.95 16.56
CA VAL A 53 31.51 47.08 15.48
C VAL A 53 31.57 45.62 15.93
N PHE A 54 32.06 45.34 17.15
CA PHE A 54 32.08 43.98 17.69
C PHE A 54 30.68 43.39 17.86
N LEU A 55 29.70 44.18 18.32
CA LEU A 55 28.31 43.74 18.45
C LEU A 55 27.68 43.45 17.09
N LEU A 56 27.89 44.32 16.09
CA LEU A 56 27.38 44.10 14.74
C LEU A 56 28.03 42.88 14.08
N GLN A 57 29.35 42.70 14.24
CA GLN A 57 30.06 41.51 13.75
C GLN A 57 29.56 40.23 14.42
N GLY A 58 29.38 40.24 15.74
CA GLY A 58 28.85 39.09 16.49
C GLY A 58 27.41 38.75 16.08
N GLN A 59 26.55 39.75 15.87
CA GLN A 59 25.19 39.53 15.37
C GLN A 59 25.19 38.99 13.94
N THR A 60 26.00 39.56 13.04
CA THR A 60 26.06 39.14 11.63
C THR A 60 26.59 37.71 11.50
N ALA A 61 27.65 37.35 12.23
CA ALA A 61 28.20 36.00 12.24
C ALA A 61 27.19 34.97 12.78
N ASN A 62 26.46 35.31 13.85
CA ASN A 62 25.41 34.45 14.38
C ASN A 62 24.24 34.30 13.41
N GLU A 63 23.86 35.36 12.68
CA GLU A 63 22.81 35.27 11.65
C GLU A 63 23.26 34.43 10.46
N GLU A 64 24.51 34.57 10.00
CA GLU A 64 25.06 33.76 8.92
C GLU A 64 25.14 32.27 9.31
N GLU A 65 25.58 31.97 10.53
CA GLU A 65 25.62 30.60 11.06
C GLU A 65 24.21 30.02 11.23
N ARG A 66 23.25 30.83 11.69
CA ARG A 66 21.83 30.44 11.77
C ARG A 66 21.27 30.15 10.39
N ASP A 67 21.46 31.03 9.41
CA ASP A 67 20.98 30.86 8.05
C ASP A 67 21.59 29.63 7.37
N LYS A 68 22.89 29.39 7.58
CA LYS A 68 23.56 28.17 7.12
C LYS A 68 22.95 26.94 7.77
N SER A 69 22.73 26.98 9.08
CA SER A 69 22.13 25.88 9.85
C SER A 69 20.71 25.56 9.36
N VAL A 70 19.89 26.57 9.10
CA VAL A 70 18.54 26.43 8.53
C VAL A 70 18.60 25.79 7.14
N LYS A 71 19.44 26.30 6.23
CA LYS A 71 19.57 25.74 4.88
C LYS A 71 20.08 24.30 4.89
N VAL A 72 21.02 23.97 5.77
CA VAL A 72 21.52 22.60 5.94
C VAL A 72 20.42 21.68 6.49
N PHE A 73 19.62 22.17 7.44
CA PHE A 73 18.48 21.43 7.98
C PHE A 73 17.43 21.15 6.89
N GLU A 74 17.02 22.17 6.12
CA GLU A 74 16.08 22.01 5.01
C GLU A 74 16.59 21.01 3.98
N LYS A 75 17.88 21.11 3.61
CA LYS A 75 18.47 20.17 2.64
C LYS A 75 18.55 18.74 3.18
N LYS A 76 18.88 18.55 4.46
CA LYS A 76 18.84 17.23 5.11
C LYS A 76 17.44 16.63 5.07
N GLN A 77 16.42 17.41 5.40
CA GLN A 77 15.04 16.95 5.35
C GLN A 77 14.64 16.49 3.94
N GLU A 78 15.00 17.27 2.91
CA GLU A 78 14.76 16.92 1.50
C GLU A 78 15.46 15.60 1.10
N VAL A 79 16.73 15.45 1.46
CA VAL A 79 17.51 14.24 1.17
C VAL A 79 16.92 13.02 1.88
N TYR A 80 16.54 13.16 3.15
CA TYR A 80 15.97 12.05 3.93
C TYR A 80 14.61 11.62 3.37
N HIS A 81 13.76 12.59 3.01
CA HIS A 81 12.48 12.30 2.38
C HIS A 81 12.65 11.59 1.03
N THR A 82 13.55 12.10 0.18
CA THR A 82 13.83 11.51 -1.14
C THR A 82 14.34 10.07 -1.02
N PHE A 83 15.26 9.82 -0.09
CA PHE A 83 15.73 8.47 0.21
C PHE A 83 14.60 7.54 0.65
N LEU A 84 13.71 7.99 1.56
CA LEU A 84 12.61 7.17 2.05
C LEU A 84 11.56 6.86 0.96
N GLU A 85 11.28 7.81 0.05
CA GLU A 85 10.40 7.55 -1.09
C GLU A 85 11.02 6.55 -2.08
N GLU A 86 12.34 6.61 -2.30
CA GLU A 86 13.02 5.62 -3.16
C GLU A 86 13.03 4.24 -2.52
N LEU A 87 13.36 4.16 -1.22
CA LEU A 87 13.30 2.90 -0.46
C LEU A 87 11.89 2.29 -0.48
N LYS A 88 10.85 3.12 -0.37
CA LYS A 88 9.45 2.68 -0.49
C LYS A 88 9.14 2.08 -1.85
N LYS A 89 9.60 2.67 -2.96
CA LYS A 89 9.38 2.09 -4.31
C LYS A 89 9.98 0.68 -4.41
N ILE A 90 11.23 0.53 -3.97
CA ILE A 90 11.93 -0.76 -3.97
C ILE A 90 11.19 -1.79 -3.12
N ILE A 91 10.71 -1.41 -1.92
CA ILE A 91 9.94 -2.30 -1.05
C ILE A 91 8.58 -2.67 -1.67
N GLN A 92 7.93 -1.75 -2.40
CA GLN A 92 6.62 -1.98 -3.03
C GLN A 92 6.69 -2.99 -4.17
N ASP A 93 7.76 -2.95 -4.96
CA ASP A 93 7.93 -3.82 -6.12
C ASP A 93 8.41 -5.23 -5.73
N GLY A 94 8.89 -5.42 -4.49
CA GLY A 94 9.20 -6.72 -3.90
C GLY A 94 10.52 -7.33 -4.37
N GLU A 95 11.07 -6.88 -5.49
CA GLU A 95 12.35 -7.31 -6.04
C GLU A 95 13.23 -6.08 -6.33
N ILE A 96 14.56 -6.20 -6.18
CA ILE A 96 15.49 -5.18 -6.68
C ILE A 96 15.81 -5.48 -8.14
N THR A 97 15.36 -4.62 -9.05
CA THR A 97 15.62 -4.82 -10.48
C THR A 97 17.06 -4.46 -10.85
N ILE A 98 17.77 -5.41 -11.49
CA ILE A 98 19.11 -5.22 -12.06
C ILE A 98 19.02 -5.49 -13.56
N VAL A 99 19.09 -4.44 -14.37
CA VAL A 99 19.01 -4.58 -15.83
C VAL A 99 20.35 -5.06 -16.39
N SER A 100 20.41 -6.33 -16.80
CA SER A 100 21.44 -6.79 -17.75
C SER A 100 21.00 -6.46 -19.17
N LYS A 101 21.76 -5.63 -19.89
CA LYS A 101 21.49 -5.30 -21.30
C LYS A 101 21.47 -6.58 -22.16
N GLY A 102 20.28 -7.09 -22.46
CA GLY A 102 20.05 -8.05 -23.55
C GLY A 102 20.14 -7.36 -24.91
N LYS A 103 20.66 -8.07 -25.91
CA LYS A 103 21.11 -7.54 -27.22
C LYS A 103 20.05 -6.94 -28.16
N ASP A 104 18.79 -6.81 -27.77
CA ASP A 104 17.74 -6.26 -28.64
C ASP A 104 16.94 -5.18 -27.90
N SER A 105 17.40 -3.93 -27.98
CA SER A 105 16.77 -2.79 -27.29
C SER A 105 15.93 -1.95 -28.25
N LYS A 106 14.62 -2.18 -28.25
CA LYS A 106 13.69 -1.05 -28.31
C LYS A 106 13.72 -0.40 -26.93
N LEU A 107 14.08 0.89 -26.89
CA LEU A 107 14.07 1.72 -25.70
C LEU A 107 12.73 1.56 -24.97
N ASP A 108 12.74 0.83 -23.87
CA ASP A 108 11.82 1.08 -22.78
C ASP A 108 12.67 1.49 -21.58
N LYS A 109 12.22 2.50 -20.82
CA LYS A 109 12.96 3.10 -19.72
C LYS A 109 13.06 2.10 -18.56
N SER A 110 13.94 1.12 -18.68
CA SER A 110 14.24 0.18 -17.61
C SER A 110 15.02 0.91 -16.50
N VAL A 111 14.40 1.01 -15.32
CA VAL A 111 14.99 1.59 -14.11
C VAL A 111 15.96 0.55 -13.52
N ASP A 112 17.13 0.99 -13.04
CA ASP A 112 18.08 0.14 -12.32
C ASP A 112 18.04 0.56 -10.86
N GLU A 113 17.12 -0.04 -10.12
CA GLU A 113 16.79 0.34 -8.73
C GLU A 113 17.98 0.20 -7.80
N LEU A 114 18.87 -0.77 -8.06
CA LEU A 114 20.10 -0.93 -7.28
C LEU A 114 21.02 0.27 -7.46
N LYS A 115 21.20 0.76 -8.70
CA LYS A 115 21.98 1.98 -8.93
C LYS A 115 21.36 3.18 -8.24
N ASP A 116 20.05 3.34 -8.35
CA ASP A 116 19.34 4.46 -7.73
C ASP A 116 19.49 4.44 -6.20
N LEU A 117 19.32 3.27 -5.56
CA LEU A 117 19.56 3.09 -4.13
C LEU A 117 21.00 3.44 -3.73
N ILE A 118 22.00 2.99 -4.49
CA ILE A 118 23.40 3.31 -4.24
C ILE A 118 23.64 4.82 -4.29
N PHE A 119 23.09 5.50 -5.29
CA PHE A 119 23.20 6.96 -5.40
C PHE A 119 22.51 7.66 -4.22
N GLN A 120 21.30 7.23 -3.83
CA GLN A 120 20.60 7.82 -2.68
C GLN A 120 21.37 7.64 -1.37
N LEU A 121 21.99 6.46 -1.15
CA LEU A 121 22.85 6.23 0.00
C LEU A 121 24.11 7.12 -0.03
N GLY A 122 24.70 7.35 -1.21
CA GLY A 122 25.79 8.29 -1.39
C GLY A 122 25.40 9.74 -1.06
N TYR A 123 24.23 10.20 -1.52
CA TYR A 123 23.70 11.52 -1.15
C TYR A 123 23.41 11.61 0.35
N LEU A 124 22.88 10.55 0.96
CA LEU A 124 22.65 10.50 2.39
C LEU A 124 23.96 10.63 3.17
N GLN A 125 25.02 9.95 2.75
CA GLN A 125 26.36 10.03 3.36
C GLN A 125 26.90 11.47 3.37
N MET A 126 26.64 12.28 2.34
CA MET A 126 27.07 13.69 2.28
C MET A 126 26.43 14.57 3.37
N HIS A 127 25.26 14.17 3.88
CA HIS A 127 24.43 14.98 4.78
C HIS A 127 24.24 14.34 6.16
N THR A 128 24.92 13.24 6.46
CA THR A 128 24.79 12.50 7.72
C THR A 128 26.15 12.30 8.39
N SER A 129 26.12 11.97 9.68
CA SER A 129 27.30 11.50 10.40
C SER A 129 27.61 10.04 10.05
N GLU A 130 28.87 9.62 10.22
CA GLU A 130 29.30 8.23 10.00
C GLU A 130 28.43 7.22 10.78
N LYS A 131 28.15 7.51 12.04
CA LYS A 131 27.25 6.71 12.88
C LYS A 131 25.86 6.55 12.25
N THR A 132 25.32 7.62 11.66
CA THR A 132 23.97 7.63 11.09
C THR A 132 23.94 6.84 9.79
N ILE A 133 24.89 7.06 8.87
CA ILE A 133 24.92 6.32 7.60
C ILE A 133 25.15 4.82 7.83
N THR A 134 26.01 4.42 8.77
CA THR A 134 26.23 3.01 9.09
C THR A 134 24.95 2.35 9.61
N ALA A 135 24.25 2.98 10.55
CA ALA A 135 22.98 2.45 11.06
C ALA A 135 21.89 2.38 9.97
N VAL A 136 21.84 3.35 9.04
CA VAL A 136 20.91 3.30 7.91
C VAL A 136 21.27 2.16 6.95
N LEU A 137 22.55 1.97 6.61
CA LEU A 137 23.02 0.88 5.76
C LEU A 137 22.69 -0.50 6.36
N GLU A 138 22.91 -0.68 7.66
CA GLU A 138 22.53 -1.89 8.39
C GLU A 138 21.01 -2.14 8.32
N GLY A 139 20.19 -1.12 8.54
CA GLY A 139 18.75 -1.22 8.43
C GLY A 139 18.29 -1.59 7.02
N VAL A 140 18.84 -0.95 5.98
CA VAL A 140 18.54 -1.26 4.58
C VAL A 140 18.93 -2.70 4.24
N ALA A 141 20.12 -3.16 4.67
CA ALA A 141 20.56 -4.52 4.42
C ALA A 141 19.61 -5.56 5.03
N LYS A 142 19.13 -5.32 6.26
CA LYS A 142 18.13 -6.19 6.91
C LYS A 142 16.78 -6.18 6.21
N ILE A 143 16.31 -5.02 5.73
CA ILE A 143 15.07 -4.94 4.93
C ILE A 143 15.19 -5.82 3.69
N ILE A 144 16.30 -5.70 2.95
CA ILE A 144 16.56 -6.50 1.74
C ILE A 144 16.62 -7.99 2.10
N GLN A 145 17.25 -8.34 3.22
CA GLN A 145 17.30 -9.72 3.69
C GLN A 145 15.90 -10.26 4.02
N LEU A 146 15.08 -9.49 4.75
CA LEU A 146 13.70 -9.88 5.07
C LEU A 146 12.86 -10.12 3.81
N MET A 147 13.02 -9.28 2.78
CA MET A 147 12.35 -9.46 1.49
C MET A 147 12.77 -10.78 0.84
N ASN A 148 14.08 -11.01 0.70
CA ASN A 148 14.62 -12.24 0.09
C ASN A 148 14.20 -13.52 0.84
N ASP A 149 14.21 -13.48 2.17
CA ASP A 149 13.80 -14.60 3.03
C ASP A 149 12.29 -14.89 2.87
N PHE A 150 11.47 -13.84 2.79
CA PHE A 150 10.04 -13.98 2.58
C PHE A 150 9.72 -14.54 1.18
N ASP A 151 10.41 -14.07 0.14
CA ASP A 151 10.21 -14.57 -1.23
C ASP A 151 10.64 -16.02 -1.39
N SER A 152 11.70 -16.41 -0.69
CA SER A 152 12.22 -17.78 -0.63
C SER A 152 11.38 -18.72 0.24
N THR A 153 10.43 -18.20 1.01
CA THR A 153 9.52 -19.01 1.84
C THR A 153 8.63 -19.89 0.95
N GLN A 154 8.39 -21.14 1.36
CA GLN A 154 7.50 -22.02 0.60
C GLN A 154 6.09 -21.41 0.49
N GLU A 155 5.47 -21.50 -0.70
CA GLU A 155 4.16 -20.91 -0.98
C GLU A 155 3.07 -21.33 0.03
N ALA A 156 3.13 -22.58 0.53
CA ALA A 156 2.21 -23.10 1.54
C ALA A 156 2.31 -22.38 2.90
N ASP A 157 3.47 -21.78 3.21
CA ASP A 157 3.75 -21.14 4.49
C ASP A 157 3.84 -19.61 4.39
N LYS A 158 3.88 -19.03 3.18
CA LYS A 158 3.90 -17.56 2.97
C LYS A 158 2.78 -16.84 3.71
N GLN A 159 1.55 -17.36 3.67
CA GLN A 159 0.42 -16.76 4.38
C GLN A 159 0.59 -16.78 5.92
N LYS A 160 1.25 -17.80 6.47
CA LYS A 160 1.55 -17.88 7.92
C LYS A 160 2.72 -16.98 8.31
N ALA A 161 3.70 -16.84 7.42
CA ALA A 161 4.88 -15.99 7.62
C ALA A 161 4.57 -14.48 7.47
N LEU A 162 3.51 -14.15 6.73
CA LEU A 162 3.14 -12.78 6.37
C LEU A 162 3.05 -11.78 7.53
N PRO A 163 2.38 -12.09 8.68
CA PRO A 163 2.32 -11.16 9.79
C PRO A 163 3.69 -10.86 10.39
N ASN A 164 4.54 -11.89 10.52
CA ASN A 164 5.89 -11.76 11.06
C ASN A 164 6.81 -11.00 10.11
N TYR A 165 6.64 -11.19 8.80
CA TYR A 165 7.34 -10.43 7.78
C TYR A 165 7.04 -8.93 7.89
N TYR A 166 5.76 -8.53 7.84
CA TYR A 166 5.40 -7.11 7.96
C TYR A 166 5.76 -6.51 9.32
N SER A 167 5.66 -7.28 10.39
CA SER A 167 6.10 -6.87 11.73
C SER A 167 7.59 -6.52 11.74
N SER A 168 8.44 -7.42 11.23
CA SER A 168 9.89 -7.21 11.16
C SER A 168 10.29 -6.11 10.16
N LEU A 169 9.63 -6.06 9.00
CA LEU A 169 9.83 -5.01 8.00
C LEU A 169 9.54 -3.62 8.58
N SER A 170 8.42 -3.49 9.29
CA SER A 170 8.03 -2.23 9.92
C SER A 170 9.00 -1.80 11.02
N GLU A 171 9.49 -2.75 11.82
CA GLU A 171 10.47 -2.50 12.87
C GLU A 171 11.77 -1.92 12.28
N GLU A 172 12.32 -2.54 11.24
CA GLU A 172 13.54 -2.05 10.60
C GLU A 172 13.33 -0.70 9.90
N LEU A 173 12.19 -0.50 9.22
CA LEU A 173 11.85 0.80 8.64
C LEU A 173 11.76 1.91 9.70
N PHE A 174 11.10 1.65 10.82
CA PHE A 174 10.97 2.63 11.89
C PHE A 174 12.29 2.91 12.62
N ASN A 175 13.20 1.93 12.69
CA ASN A 175 14.56 2.12 13.18
C ASN A 175 15.37 3.07 12.27
N ILE A 176 15.26 2.91 10.95
CA ILE A 176 15.86 3.84 9.97
C ILE A 176 15.30 5.26 10.18
N VAL A 177 13.97 5.40 10.25
CA VAL A 177 13.31 6.70 10.45
C VAL A 177 13.74 7.35 11.77
N ALA A 178 13.81 6.58 12.86
CA ALA A 178 14.27 7.08 14.16
C ALA A 178 15.73 7.54 14.11
N THR A 179 16.58 6.82 13.39
CA THR A 179 18.00 7.18 13.17
C THR A 179 18.13 8.49 12.40
N LEU A 180 17.41 8.64 11.28
CA LEU A 180 17.40 9.87 10.48
C LEU A 180 16.84 11.05 11.27
N LYS A 181 15.75 10.84 12.03
CA LYS A 181 15.16 11.87 12.89
C LYS A 181 16.12 12.30 13.99
N ALA A 182 16.83 11.36 14.60
CA ALA A 182 17.84 11.68 15.61
C ALA A 182 19.00 12.49 15.04
N ASP A 183 19.45 12.20 13.80
CA ASP A 183 20.46 13.02 13.14
C ASP A 183 19.92 14.41 12.74
N LEU A 184 18.66 14.51 12.32
CA LEU A 184 18.03 15.76 11.90
C LEU A 184 17.86 16.74 13.07
N TYR A 185 17.27 16.27 14.17
CA TYR A 185 16.93 17.11 15.33
C TYR A 185 17.99 17.10 16.44
N LYS A 186 19.02 16.25 16.33
CA LYS A 186 20.07 16.06 17.35
C LYS A 186 19.53 15.61 18.72
N GLU A 187 18.41 14.90 18.69
CA GLU A 187 17.73 14.37 19.88
C GLU A 187 17.55 12.86 19.78
N LYS A 188 17.46 12.18 20.93
CA LYS A 188 17.12 10.75 20.93
C LYS A 188 15.68 10.57 20.46
N CYS A 189 15.50 9.84 19.36
CA CYS A 189 14.18 9.41 18.89
C CYS A 189 13.99 7.92 19.16
N GLN A 190 12.84 7.56 19.73
CA GLN A 190 12.43 6.16 19.81
C GLN A 190 11.68 5.78 18.52
N PRO A 191 11.91 4.57 17.98
CA PRO A 191 11.09 4.05 16.88
C PRO A 191 9.67 3.76 17.38
N ILE A 192 8.72 3.63 16.43
CA ILE A 192 7.38 3.15 16.75
C ILE A 192 7.50 1.71 17.25
N ASN A 193 6.81 1.39 18.35
CA ASN A 193 6.91 0.08 18.99
C ASN A 193 6.28 -1.01 18.11
N LYS A 194 6.99 -2.14 17.97
CA LYS A 194 6.53 -3.36 17.31
C LYS A 194 5.13 -3.81 17.75
N ASP A 195 4.80 -3.73 19.04
CA ASP A 195 3.49 -4.10 19.58
C ASP A 195 2.36 -3.21 19.07
N GLN A 196 2.62 -1.90 18.92
CA GLN A 196 1.65 -0.96 18.36
C GLN A 196 1.41 -1.25 16.89
N MET A 197 2.48 -1.55 16.14
CA MET A 197 2.35 -1.94 14.74
C MET A 197 1.66 -3.30 14.59
N ASN A 198 1.96 -4.26 15.47
CA ASN A 198 1.28 -5.56 15.50
C ASN A 198 -0.23 -5.42 15.75
N ALA A 199 -0.65 -4.45 16.56
CA ALA A 199 -2.07 -4.15 16.74
C ALA A 199 -2.71 -3.68 15.43
N ILE A 200 -2.06 -2.78 14.69
CA ILE A 200 -2.54 -2.32 13.37
C ILE A 200 -2.56 -3.48 12.38
N LEU A 201 -1.48 -4.26 12.30
CA LEU A 201 -1.36 -5.40 11.38
C LEU A 201 -2.40 -6.50 11.64
N LYS A 202 -2.87 -6.66 12.89
CA LYS A 202 -3.99 -7.56 13.21
C LYS A 202 -5.31 -7.09 12.63
N GLU A 203 -5.53 -5.77 12.61
CA GLU A 203 -6.71 -5.16 11.98
C GLU A 203 -6.58 -5.14 10.45
N CYS A 204 -5.35 -5.10 9.92
CA CYS A 204 -5.10 -5.25 8.49
C CYS A 204 -5.45 -6.67 8.03
N ASP A 205 -6.24 -6.78 6.96
CA ASP A 205 -6.54 -8.04 6.29
C ASP A 205 -5.34 -8.48 5.43
N LEU A 206 -4.22 -8.82 6.09
CA LEU A 206 -2.98 -9.22 5.42
C LEU A 206 -3.19 -10.52 4.64
N PHE A 207 -3.09 -10.42 3.32
CA PHE A 207 -3.24 -11.52 2.39
C PHE A 207 -2.10 -11.50 1.36
N VAL A 208 -1.52 -12.67 1.08
CA VAL A 208 -0.62 -12.85 -0.05
C VAL A 208 -1.33 -13.73 -1.07
N GLU A 209 -1.42 -13.25 -2.30
CA GLU A 209 -1.82 -14.07 -3.44
C GLU A 209 -0.68 -15.07 -3.71
N THR A 210 -0.73 -16.23 -3.04
CA THR A 210 0.24 -17.30 -3.27
C THR A 210 0.00 -17.87 -4.67
N LYS A 211 1.07 -18.31 -5.33
CA LYS A 211 0.97 -19.01 -6.63
C LYS A 211 0.14 -20.31 -6.54
N GLY A 212 -0.18 -20.76 -5.32
CA GLY A 212 -0.94 -21.97 -4.98
C GLY A 212 -2.47 -21.81 -4.96
N PHE A 213 -3.03 -20.82 -5.66
CA PHE A 213 -4.44 -20.84 -6.04
C PHE A 213 -4.56 -20.86 -7.57
N ASN A 214 -3.92 -21.85 -8.19
CA ASN A 214 -3.96 -22.03 -9.63
C ASN A 214 -5.37 -22.44 -10.08
N LYS A 215 -5.62 -22.46 -11.39
CA LYS A 215 -6.95 -22.77 -11.97
C LYS A 215 -7.52 -24.14 -11.57
N TYR A 216 -6.66 -25.13 -11.29
CA TYR A 216 -7.09 -26.45 -10.84
C TYR A 216 -7.53 -26.40 -9.37
N GLU A 217 -6.73 -25.77 -8.51
CA GLU A 217 -7.01 -25.61 -7.08
C GLU A 217 -8.27 -24.76 -6.86
N THR A 218 -8.43 -23.69 -7.65
CA THR A 218 -9.60 -22.81 -7.60
C THR A 218 -10.89 -23.57 -7.90
N GLN A 219 -10.90 -24.35 -8.98
CA GLN A 219 -12.08 -25.11 -9.38
C GLN A 219 -12.34 -26.28 -8.44
N LYS A 220 -11.29 -26.91 -7.90
CA LYS A 220 -11.41 -27.95 -6.88
C LYS A 220 -12.03 -27.40 -5.60
N PHE A 221 -11.52 -26.28 -5.09
CA PHE A 221 -12.09 -25.59 -3.93
C PHE A 221 -13.57 -25.27 -4.15
N PHE A 222 -13.94 -24.72 -5.30
CA PHE A 222 -15.33 -24.42 -5.62
C PHE A 222 -16.24 -25.67 -5.45
N TRP A 223 -15.83 -26.81 -6.01
CA TRP A 223 -16.63 -28.03 -5.91
C TRP A 223 -16.68 -28.64 -4.52
N ASP A 224 -15.55 -28.64 -3.81
CA ASP A 224 -15.47 -29.18 -2.45
C ASP A 224 -16.31 -28.32 -1.49
N ALA A 225 -16.17 -26.99 -1.56
CA ALA A 225 -16.92 -26.04 -0.75
C ALA A 225 -18.43 -26.05 -1.06
N LEU A 226 -18.80 -26.14 -2.35
CA LEU A 226 -20.21 -26.23 -2.77
C LEU A 226 -20.89 -27.48 -2.18
N GLN A 227 -20.23 -28.63 -2.27
CA GLN A 227 -20.76 -29.89 -1.72
C GLN A 227 -20.91 -29.80 -0.20
N ASN A 228 -19.91 -29.27 0.51
CA ASN A 228 -19.96 -29.10 1.96
C ASN A 228 -21.12 -28.18 2.38
N GLN A 229 -21.25 -27.01 1.76
CA GLN A 229 -22.32 -26.05 2.06
C GLN A 229 -23.72 -26.62 1.81
N LEU A 230 -23.88 -27.42 0.76
CA LEU A 230 -25.15 -28.11 0.50
C LEU A 230 -25.43 -29.22 1.52
N GLN A 231 -24.42 -30.00 1.92
CA GLN A 231 -24.57 -31.02 2.96
C GLN A 231 -24.92 -30.42 4.33
N GLU A 232 -24.29 -29.29 4.71
CA GLU A 232 -24.59 -28.55 5.94
C GLU A 232 -26.05 -28.07 5.99
N ARG A 233 -26.65 -27.78 4.84
CA ARG A 233 -28.07 -27.40 4.70
C ARG A 233 -29.04 -28.59 4.64
N GLY A 234 -28.53 -29.82 4.79
CA GLY A 234 -29.32 -31.04 4.86
C GLY A 234 -29.63 -31.69 3.51
N TYR A 235 -29.05 -31.23 2.40
CA TYR A 235 -29.17 -31.93 1.12
C TYR A 235 -28.38 -33.24 1.15
N GLN A 236 -29.03 -34.33 0.73
CA GLN A 236 -28.41 -35.65 0.66
C GLN A 236 -27.51 -35.75 -0.56
N ILE A 237 -26.26 -35.28 -0.41
CA ILE A 237 -25.24 -35.29 -1.46
C ILE A 237 -24.19 -36.35 -1.15
N LYS A 238 -23.96 -37.27 -2.09
CA LYS A 238 -22.79 -38.15 -2.05
C LYS A 238 -21.58 -37.35 -2.53
N TYR A 239 -20.57 -37.21 -1.66
CA TYR A 239 -19.33 -36.54 -2.02
C TYR A 239 -18.72 -37.16 -3.28
N LYS A 240 -18.40 -36.30 -4.24
CA LYS A 240 -17.72 -36.63 -5.49
C LYS A 240 -16.41 -35.85 -5.54
N ASP A 241 -15.30 -36.57 -5.71
CA ASP A 241 -14.01 -35.95 -6.01
C ASP A 241 -13.95 -35.58 -7.50
N PHE A 242 -13.91 -34.28 -7.79
CA PHE A 242 -13.85 -33.73 -9.14
C PHE A 242 -12.41 -33.59 -9.68
N THR A 243 -11.38 -34.03 -8.95
CA THR A 243 -9.97 -33.85 -9.37
C THR A 243 -9.70 -34.38 -10.79
N HIS A 244 -10.23 -35.56 -11.11
CA HIS A 244 -10.08 -36.11 -12.46
C HIS A 244 -10.81 -35.25 -13.50
N ASP A 245 -12.07 -34.89 -13.25
CA ASP A 245 -12.88 -34.04 -14.14
C ASP A 245 -12.19 -32.69 -14.42
N ILE A 246 -11.60 -32.06 -13.39
CA ILE A 246 -10.88 -30.78 -13.49
C ILE A 246 -9.60 -30.92 -14.33
N ASN A 247 -8.82 -31.97 -14.08
CA ASN A 247 -7.62 -32.25 -14.87
C ASN A 247 -7.98 -32.45 -16.34
N GLU A 248 -9.03 -33.22 -16.58
CA GLU A 248 -9.60 -33.52 -17.90
C GLU A 248 -10.15 -32.28 -18.61
N TYR A 249 -10.73 -31.34 -17.86
CA TYR A 249 -11.23 -30.05 -18.34
C TYR A 249 -10.11 -29.16 -18.88
N TYR A 250 -9.00 -29.03 -18.15
CA TYR A 250 -7.89 -28.15 -18.56
C TYR A 250 -6.86 -28.81 -19.49
N ALA A 251 -6.71 -30.14 -19.47
CA ALA A 251 -5.70 -30.84 -20.27
C ALA A 251 -5.99 -30.83 -21.78
N ARG A 252 -7.26 -30.70 -22.18
CA ARG A 252 -7.70 -30.86 -23.58
C ARG A 252 -8.17 -29.54 -24.21
N ALA A 253 -7.47 -28.44 -23.92
CA ALA A 253 -7.83 -27.07 -24.30
C ALA A 253 -8.09 -26.78 -25.81
N ARG A 254 -8.04 -27.80 -26.69
CA ARG A 254 -8.32 -27.70 -28.14
C ARG A 254 -9.46 -28.59 -28.66
N ASN A 255 -10.12 -29.45 -27.86
CA ASN A 255 -11.27 -30.24 -28.33
C ASN A 255 -12.47 -30.17 -27.38
N ARG A 256 -13.65 -29.99 -28.00
CA ARG A 256 -14.82 -29.23 -27.51
C ARG A 256 -15.62 -29.88 -26.36
N HIS A 257 -16.10 -29.02 -25.46
CA HIS A 257 -17.21 -29.18 -24.52
C HIS A 257 -17.16 -30.39 -23.57
N ARG A 258 -16.34 -30.28 -22.51
CA ARG A 258 -16.47 -31.18 -21.35
C ARG A 258 -17.44 -30.59 -20.34
N TYR A 259 -18.63 -31.17 -20.32
CA TYR A 259 -19.60 -30.96 -19.27
C TYR A 259 -19.36 -31.95 -18.15
N TYR A 260 -19.28 -31.44 -16.94
CA TYR A 260 -19.36 -32.28 -15.75
C TYR A 260 -20.17 -31.55 -14.69
N LYS A 261 -20.86 -32.34 -13.87
CA LYS A 261 -21.93 -31.84 -13.02
C LYS A 261 -21.99 -32.53 -11.66
N LEU A 262 -22.57 -31.79 -10.72
CA LEU A 262 -23.06 -32.26 -9.44
C LEU A 262 -24.59 -32.35 -9.53
N ASN A 263 -25.14 -33.52 -9.21
CA ASN A 263 -26.59 -33.74 -9.12
C ASN A 263 -26.95 -34.12 -7.69
N PHE A 264 -28.02 -33.56 -7.16
CA PHE A 264 -28.54 -33.94 -5.85
C PHE A 264 -30.07 -33.86 -5.83
N ASN A 265 -30.69 -34.74 -5.04
CA ASN A 265 -32.15 -34.80 -4.95
C ASN A 265 -32.67 -33.61 -4.11
N ILE A 266 -33.75 -32.99 -4.59
CA ILE A 266 -34.43 -31.88 -3.91
C ILE A 266 -35.90 -32.15 -3.63
N TYR A 267 -36.50 -33.15 -4.29
CA TYR A 267 -37.88 -33.55 -4.09
C TYR A 267 -38.04 -35.03 -4.45
N SER A 268 -38.79 -35.76 -3.64
CA SER A 268 -39.18 -37.14 -3.90
C SER A 268 -40.63 -37.34 -3.47
N SER A 269 -41.43 -37.93 -4.36
CA SER A 269 -42.78 -38.45 -4.11
C SER A 269 -42.80 -39.96 -4.35
N GLU A 270 -43.95 -40.62 -4.17
CA GLU A 270 -44.07 -42.06 -4.40
C GLU A 270 -43.75 -42.47 -5.85
N THR A 271 -43.90 -41.55 -6.80
CA THR A 271 -43.77 -41.83 -8.25
C THR A 271 -42.68 -41.01 -8.94
N ARG A 272 -42.19 -39.91 -8.33
CA ARG A 272 -41.23 -39.01 -8.96
C ARG A 272 -40.09 -38.62 -8.03
N SER A 273 -38.92 -38.41 -8.63
CA SER A 273 -37.74 -37.89 -7.95
C SER A 273 -37.13 -36.79 -8.82
N ILE A 274 -36.94 -35.62 -8.23
CA ILE A 274 -36.41 -34.43 -8.93
C ILE A 274 -35.05 -34.09 -8.37
N ASN A 275 -34.09 -33.98 -9.29
CA ASN A 275 -32.74 -33.55 -8.96
C ASN A 275 -32.52 -32.10 -9.38
N PHE A 276 -31.76 -31.40 -8.55
CA PHE A 276 -31.14 -30.13 -8.91
C PHE A 276 -29.71 -30.40 -9.36
N THR A 277 -29.29 -29.69 -10.38
CA THR A 277 -28.02 -29.91 -11.06
C THR A 277 -27.23 -28.61 -11.11
N VAL A 278 -25.94 -28.69 -10.77
CA VAL A 278 -24.94 -27.67 -11.06
C VAL A 278 -23.98 -28.24 -12.09
N GLU A 279 -23.87 -27.63 -13.27
CA GLU A 279 -23.06 -28.11 -14.38
C GLU A 279 -22.09 -27.03 -14.85
N ILE A 280 -20.87 -27.44 -15.19
CA ILE A 280 -19.84 -26.56 -15.77
C ILE A 280 -19.72 -26.83 -17.27
N ASP A 281 -19.69 -25.74 -18.05
CA ASP A 281 -19.10 -25.68 -19.40
C ASP A 281 -17.91 -24.70 -19.35
N ASN A 282 -18.03 -23.51 -19.93
CA ASN A 282 -17.08 -22.41 -19.67
C ASN A 282 -17.39 -21.70 -18.35
N ARG A 283 -18.68 -21.40 -18.16
CA ARG A 283 -19.27 -20.89 -16.93
C ARG A 283 -20.13 -22.00 -16.33
N PHE A 284 -20.34 -21.92 -15.01
CA PHE A 284 -21.32 -22.81 -14.40
C PHE A 284 -22.74 -22.26 -14.53
N TYR A 285 -23.69 -23.17 -14.50
CA TYR A 285 -25.11 -22.89 -14.46
C TYR A 285 -25.80 -23.97 -13.64
N PHE A 286 -27.02 -23.69 -13.19
CA PHE A 286 -27.76 -24.60 -12.34
C PHE A 286 -29.26 -24.61 -12.65
N GLY A 287 -29.94 -25.66 -12.20
CA GLY A 287 -31.38 -25.81 -12.36
C GLY A 287 -31.86 -27.26 -12.37
N PHE A 288 -32.89 -27.55 -13.16
CA PHE A 288 -33.60 -28.82 -13.21
C PHE A 288 -33.28 -29.56 -14.52
N HIS A 289 -32.39 -30.54 -14.44
CA HIS A 289 -31.94 -31.32 -15.60
C HIS A 289 -32.94 -32.43 -15.97
N ARG A 290 -33.14 -32.69 -17.26
CA ARG A 290 -34.10 -33.72 -17.75
C ARG A 290 -33.63 -35.16 -17.53
N GLY A 291 -32.34 -35.34 -17.27
CA GLY A 291 -31.68 -36.65 -17.15
C GLY A 291 -31.35 -37.25 -18.51
N GLU A 292 -32.30 -37.19 -19.43
CA GLU A 292 -32.21 -37.70 -20.79
C GLU A 292 -32.57 -36.60 -21.81
N TYR A 293 -31.95 -36.65 -22.99
CA TYR A 293 -32.19 -35.70 -24.07
C TYR A 293 -33.67 -35.69 -24.48
N LYS A 294 -34.29 -34.51 -24.48
CA LYS A 294 -35.70 -34.28 -24.83
C LYS A 294 -36.73 -35.08 -24.01
N LYS A 295 -36.36 -35.64 -22.86
CA LYS A 295 -37.34 -36.25 -21.95
C LYS A 295 -38.37 -35.20 -21.53
N ASN A 296 -39.64 -35.51 -21.73
CA ASN A 296 -40.74 -34.60 -21.43
C ASN A 296 -41.56 -35.15 -20.27
N ASP A 297 -41.74 -34.32 -19.24
CA ASP A 297 -42.69 -34.50 -18.16
C ASP A 297 -43.38 -33.15 -17.98
N GLU A 298 -44.66 -33.09 -18.37
CA GLU A 298 -45.43 -31.85 -18.41
C GLU A 298 -45.62 -31.26 -17.01
N LEU A 299 -45.81 -32.10 -15.99
CA LEU A 299 -46.02 -31.63 -14.62
C LEU A 299 -44.73 -31.02 -14.05
N ILE A 300 -43.58 -31.64 -14.29
CA ILE A 300 -42.29 -31.06 -13.90
C ILE A 300 -42.07 -29.74 -14.63
N LYS A 301 -42.32 -29.70 -15.94
CA LYS A 301 -42.18 -28.50 -16.75
C LYS A 301 -43.05 -27.36 -16.22
N GLU A 302 -44.33 -27.61 -15.94
CA GLU A 302 -45.23 -26.62 -15.35
C GLU A 302 -44.73 -26.10 -14.00
N CYS A 303 -44.21 -26.98 -13.13
CA CYS A 303 -43.65 -26.58 -11.84
C CYS A 303 -42.43 -25.66 -12.03
N VAL A 304 -41.54 -25.98 -12.97
CA VAL A 304 -40.37 -25.15 -13.29
C VAL A 304 -40.80 -23.82 -13.91
N ASP A 305 -41.70 -23.82 -14.89
CA ASP A 305 -42.18 -22.61 -15.57
C ASP A 305 -42.87 -21.65 -14.58
N ALA A 306 -43.61 -22.19 -13.60
CA ALA A 306 -44.25 -21.41 -12.54
C ALA A 306 -43.24 -20.67 -11.62
N THR A 307 -41.97 -21.11 -11.56
CA THR A 307 -40.94 -20.36 -10.84
C THR A 307 -40.59 -19.03 -11.51
N LYS A 308 -40.84 -18.88 -12.82
CA LYS A 308 -40.53 -17.69 -13.65
C LYS A 308 -39.08 -17.23 -13.56
N ALA A 309 -38.15 -18.15 -13.31
CA ALA A 309 -36.74 -17.83 -13.01
C ALA A 309 -35.72 -18.54 -13.90
N PHE A 310 -36.17 -19.43 -14.81
CA PHE A 310 -35.32 -20.33 -15.58
C PHE A 310 -35.69 -20.32 -17.06
N THR A 311 -34.70 -20.66 -17.89
CA THR A 311 -34.85 -20.88 -19.33
C THR A 311 -34.80 -22.39 -19.61
N SER A 312 -35.65 -22.91 -20.49
CA SER A 312 -35.66 -24.34 -20.83
C SER A 312 -34.92 -24.66 -22.13
N ASN A 313 -34.43 -25.89 -22.28
CA ASN A 313 -33.90 -26.41 -23.55
C ASN A 313 -34.06 -27.95 -23.62
N ASP A 314 -33.43 -28.58 -24.62
CA ASP A 314 -33.51 -30.02 -24.84
C ASP A 314 -32.93 -30.89 -23.70
N TRP A 315 -32.05 -30.35 -22.85
CA TRP A 315 -31.42 -31.06 -21.73
C TRP A 315 -31.95 -30.63 -20.36
N TRP A 316 -32.60 -29.46 -20.28
CA TRP A 316 -33.03 -28.84 -19.03
C TRP A 316 -34.52 -28.52 -19.05
N TYR A 317 -35.24 -28.91 -18.00
CA TYR A 317 -36.58 -28.38 -17.72
C TYR A 317 -36.49 -26.89 -17.45
N GLY A 318 -35.43 -26.46 -16.75
CA GLY A 318 -35.04 -25.06 -16.63
C GLY A 318 -33.62 -24.93 -16.10
N TYR A 319 -32.82 -24.04 -16.69
CA TYR A 319 -31.48 -23.69 -16.23
C TYR A 319 -31.32 -22.16 -16.17
N ARG A 320 -30.33 -21.72 -15.40
CA ARG A 320 -29.93 -20.32 -15.33
C ARG A 320 -28.46 -20.19 -14.93
N HIS A 321 -27.88 -19.05 -15.25
CA HIS A 321 -26.60 -18.64 -14.70
C HIS A 321 -26.80 -18.03 -13.30
N PRO A 322 -25.76 -18.08 -12.45
CA PRO A 322 -25.75 -17.32 -11.19
C PRO A 322 -25.92 -15.82 -11.45
N SER A 323 -26.30 -15.06 -10.42
CA SER A 323 -26.20 -13.60 -10.46
C SER A 323 -24.76 -13.15 -10.71
N GLU A 324 -24.56 -11.95 -11.28
CA GLU A 324 -23.24 -11.42 -11.65
C GLU A 324 -22.24 -11.45 -10.49
N LYS A 325 -22.72 -11.27 -9.25
CA LYS A 325 -21.90 -11.34 -8.03
C LYS A 325 -21.23 -12.70 -7.86
N TYR A 326 -21.88 -13.81 -8.25
CA TYR A 326 -21.38 -15.17 -8.08
C TYR A 326 -20.97 -15.84 -9.40
N ASP A 327 -20.85 -15.08 -10.49
CA ASP A 327 -20.40 -15.62 -11.78
C ASP A 327 -18.96 -16.09 -11.69
N LEU A 328 -18.68 -17.25 -12.28
CA LEU A 328 -17.35 -17.85 -12.40
C LEU A 328 -17.16 -18.41 -13.79
N ASP A 329 -16.30 -17.76 -14.57
CA ASP A 329 -15.87 -18.21 -15.89
C ASP A 329 -14.56 -18.99 -15.76
N PHE A 330 -14.65 -20.29 -15.45
CA PHE A 330 -13.50 -21.17 -15.25
C PHE A 330 -12.66 -21.37 -16.51
N TRP A 331 -13.21 -21.07 -17.69
CA TRP A 331 -12.47 -21.15 -18.94
C TRP A 331 -11.56 -19.95 -19.15
N ASN A 332 -12.13 -18.74 -19.10
CA ASN A 332 -11.39 -17.51 -19.33
C ASN A 332 -10.66 -17.02 -18.09
N LEU A 333 -11.04 -17.51 -16.91
CA LEU A 333 -10.61 -17.03 -15.60
C LEU A 333 -10.88 -15.52 -15.42
N LYS A 334 -11.98 -15.05 -16.02
CA LYS A 334 -12.39 -13.63 -16.07
C LYS A 334 -13.77 -13.46 -15.44
N SER A 335 -13.79 -13.27 -14.13
CA SER A 335 -14.98 -12.89 -13.36
C SER A 335 -14.57 -12.28 -12.03
N LYS A 336 -15.38 -11.36 -11.48
CA LYS A 336 -15.13 -10.77 -10.16
C LYS A 336 -15.17 -11.83 -9.04
N GLY A 337 -15.93 -12.91 -9.23
CA GLY A 337 -16.01 -14.00 -8.26
C GLY A 337 -14.66 -14.68 -7.97
N PHE A 338 -13.69 -14.63 -8.89
CA PHE A 338 -12.35 -15.17 -8.63
C PHE A 338 -11.56 -14.36 -7.59
N GLU A 339 -11.77 -13.04 -7.49
CA GLU A 339 -11.12 -12.22 -6.46
C GLU A 339 -11.61 -12.62 -5.06
N GLU A 340 -12.89 -12.94 -4.95
CA GLU A 340 -13.53 -13.39 -3.71
C GLU A 340 -13.09 -14.82 -3.34
N ILE A 341 -13.03 -15.73 -4.31
CA ILE A 341 -12.59 -17.12 -4.10
C ILE A 341 -11.10 -17.22 -3.74
N LYS A 342 -10.26 -16.36 -4.33
CA LYS A 342 -8.83 -16.33 -4.02
C LYS A 342 -8.55 -15.82 -2.60
N ASN A 343 -9.43 -15.00 -2.04
CA ASN A 343 -9.30 -14.49 -0.67
C ASN A 343 -9.82 -15.52 0.37
N PRO A 344 -8.97 -16.10 1.24
CA PRO A 344 -9.36 -17.12 2.21
C PRO A 344 -10.43 -16.68 3.20
N ARG A 345 -10.55 -15.38 3.50
CA ARG A 345 -11.57 -14.86 4.42
C ARG A 345 -12.93 -14.69 3.76
N LYS A 346 -12.96 -14.54 2.44
CA LYS A 346 -14.19 -14.26 1.69
C LYS A 346 -14.74 -15.48 0.97
N ARG A 347 -13.88 -16.41 0.56
CA ARG A 347 -14.25 -17.54 -0.30
C ARG A 347 -15.36 -18.43 0.28
N ASP A 348 -15.36 -18.66 1.58
CA ASP A 348 -16.40 -19.48 2.21
C ASP A 348 -17.75 -18.75 2.20
N ALA A 349 -17.77 -17.46 2.59
CA ALA A 349 -18.95 -16.60 2.52
C ALA A 349 -19.46 -16.38 1.09
N PHE A 350 -18.56 -16.36 0.10
CA PHE A 350 -18.90 -16.31 -1.31
C PHE A 350 -19.67 -17.56 -1.75
N ILE A 351 -19.16 -18.76 -1.41
CA ILE A 351 -19.82 -20.03 -1.73
C ILE A 351 -21.14 -20.15 -0.96
N GLU A 352 -21.18 -19.76 0.31
CA GLU A 352 -22.41 -19.70 1.09
C GLU A 352 -23.47 -18.80 0.42
N GLY A 353 -23.08 -17.61 -0.02
CA GLY A 353 -23.94 -16.68 -0.75
C GLY A 353 -24.49 -17.25 -2.06
N LEU A 354 -23.67 -17.99 -2.79
CA LEU A 354 -24.08 -18.71 -4.00
C LEU A 354 -25.10 -19.82 -3.68
N VAL A 355 -24.85 -20.62 -2.64
CA VAL A 355 -25.78 -21.69 -2.22
C VAL A 355 -27.10 -21.09 -1.72
N ASN A 356 -27.05 -19.95 -1.01
CA ASN A 356 -28.24 -19.18 -0.65
C ASN A 356 -29.07 -18.78 -1.88
N GLU A 357 -28.43 -18.33 -2.96
CA GLU A 357 -29.12 -18.03 -4.23
C GLU A 357 -29.81 -19.28 -4.80
N MET A 358 -29.11 -20.41 -4.86
CA MET A 358 -29.68 -21.67 -5.36
C MET A 358 -30.88 -22.13 -4.51
N GLU A 359 -30.77 -22.05 -3.18
CA GLU A 359 -31.82 -22.45 -2.24
C GLU A 359 -33.11 -21.68 -2.41
N ILE A 360 -33.05 -20.37 -2.74
CA ILE A 360 -34.24 -19.57 -3.01
C ILE A 360 -35.07 -20.23 -4.11
N TYR A 361 -34.42 -20.69 -5.17
CA TYR A 361 -35.09 -21.33 -6.30
C TYR A 361 -35.53 -22.75 -5.98
N ILE A 362 -34.72 -23.53 -5.27
CA ILE A 362 -35.07 -24.89 -4.84
C ILE A 362 -36.31 -24.85 -3.95
N LYS A 363 -36.35 -23.99 -2.92
CA LYS A 363 -37.49 -23.85 -2.01
C LYS A 363 -38.75 -23.41 -2.74
N LYS A 364 -38.63 -22.48 -3.69
CA LYS A 364 -39.75 -22.04 -4.53
C LYS A 364 -40.32 -23.18 -5.37
N PHE A 365 -39.45 -23.97 -6.01
CA PHE A 365 -39.87 -25.14 -6.79
C PHE A 365 -40.55 -26.19 -5.90
N VAL A 366 -39.95 -26.53 -4.76
CA VAL A 366 -40.51 -27.53 -3.84
C VAL A 366 -41.90 -27.12 -3.32
N ALA A 367 -42.13 -25.83 -3.04
CA ALA A 367 -43.45 -25.34 -2.66
C ALA A 367 -44.48 -25.55 -3.78
N ILE A 368 -44.15 -25.16 -5.01
CA ILE A 368 -45.02 -25.33 -6.18
C ILE A 368 -45.29 -26.83 -6.45
N ALA A 369 -44.26 -27.67 -6.35
CA ALA A 369 -44.38 -29.11 -6.55
C ALA A 369 -45.36 -29.74 -5.56
N LYS A 370 -45.33 -29.32 -4.28
CA LYS A 370 -46.31 -29.75 -3.27
C LYS A 370 -47.72 -29.27 -3.57
N GLU A 371 -47.90 -28.01 -3.97
CA GLU A 371 -49.21 -27.46 -4.34
C GLU A 371 -49.82 -28.18 -5.55
N LYS A 372 -48.99 -28.61 -6.50
CA LYS A 372 -49.39 -29.33 -7.71
C LYS A 372 -49.45 -30.85 -7.54
N ASN A 373 -49.19 -31.39 -6.34
CA ASN A 373 -49.15 -32.83 -6.06
C ASN A 373 -48.23 -33.62 -7.01
N LEU A 374 -47.01 -33.09 -7.24
CA LEU A 374 -46.02 -33.68 -8.13
C LEU A 374 -45.54 -35.07 -7.69
#